data_AF-A0A3N5PUI0-F1
#
_entry.id   AF-A0A3N5PUI0-F1
#
_cell.length_a   1.000
_cell.length_b   1.000
_cell.length_c   1.000
_cell.angle_alpha   90.00
_cell.angle_beta   90.00
_cell.angle_gamma   90.00
#
_symmetry.space_group_name_H-M   'P 1'
#
loop_
_entity.id
_entity.type
_entity.pdbx_description
1 polymer ?
#
loop_
_entity_poly.entity_id
_entity_poly.type
_entity_poly.pdbx_seq_one_letter_code
_entity_poly.pdbx_strand_id
1 'polypeptide(L)'
;MAGRPGIRPASPRPKWKEVERMAAAETNICPACGATLAPGESCEERYHRCLAKEYEDWTGYGAVHNLSVPAYMLQHPGRYSREGWLEAHRLLAAFRAGKPPAEVRQQNRSRRDSGNRPWRMTGGEGVSPPAGMVWSRTIADVRLEDPATYCADVVEWARAVLADTEGWETRRPEW
;
A
#
# COMPACT_ATOMS: atom_id res chain seq x y z
N MET A 1 26.07 41.39 -62.77
CA MET A 1 25.85 41.36 -61.31
C MET A 1 25.05 40.11 -60.99
N ALA A 2 25.65 39.08 -60.39
CA ALA A 2 24.97 37.84 -60.03
C ALA A 2 25.20 37.58 -58.53
N GLY A 3 24.11 37.65 -57.75
CA GLY A 3 24.13 37.40 -56.29
C GLY A 3 24.12 35.90 -55.98
N ARG A 4 24.98 35.48 -55.05
CA ARG A 4 25.01 34.10 -54.53
C ARG A 4 23.82 33.83 -53.60
N PRO A 5 23.23 32.61 -53.59
CA PRO A 5 22.20 32.26 -52.61
C PRO A 5 22.84 31.90 -51.26
N GLY A 6 22.30 32.49 -50.19
CA GLY A 6 22.71 32.24 -48.81
C GLY A 6 22.27 30.86 -48.30
N ILE A 7 23.18 30.16 -47.64
CA ILE A 7 22.95 28.88 -46.96
C ILE A 7 22.20 29.18 -45.65
N ARG A 8 21.02 28.57 -45.47
CA ARG A 8 20.30 28.60 -44.18
C ARG A 8 20.93 27.58 -43.21
N PRO A 9 21.11 27.90 -41.92
CA PRO A 9 21.59 26.92 -40.95
C PRO A 9 20.52 25.85 -40.70
N ALA A 10 20.97 24.59 -40.60
CA ALA A 10 20.11 23.47 -40.29
C ALA A 10 19.55 23.61 -38.86
N SER A 11 18.23 23.47 -38.73
CA SER A 11 17.56 23.40 -37.42
C SER A 11 18.01 22.12 -36.69
N PRO A 12 18.33 22.18 -35.39
CA PRO A 12 18.79 21.01 -34.66
C PRO A 12 17.66 19.98 -34.58
N ARG A 13 17.95 18.75 -35.04
CA ARG A 13 17.01 17.63 -34.93
C ARG A 13 16.73 17.33 -33.46
N PRO A 14 15.47 17.15 -33.04
CA PRO A 14 15.17 16.75 -31.68
C PRO A 14 15.78 15.37 -31.38
N LYS A 15 16.41 15.23 -30.22
CA LYS A 15 16.96 13.97 -29.72
C LYS A 15 15.83 13.04 -29.29
N TRP A 16 15.21 12.39 -30.26
CA TRP A 16 14.11 11.42 -30.07
C TRP A 16 14.43 10.31 -29.05
N LYS A 17 15.71 9.97 -28.86
CA LYS A 17 16.17 9.02 -27.82
C LYS A 17 15.98 9.49 -26.38
N GLU A 18 15.93 10.80 -26.12
CA GLU A 18 15.63 11.35 -24.79
C GLU A 18 14.12 11.35 -24.52
N VAL A 19 13.28 11.65 -25.52
CA VAL A 19 11.83 11.55 -25.38
C VAL A 19 11.33 10.10 -25.32
N GLU A 20 12.00 9.15 -25.97
CA GLU A 20 11.74 7.71 -25.80
C GLU A 20 12.14 7.21 -24.39
N ARG A 21 13.24 7.72 -23.83
CA ARG A 21 13.64 7.47 -22.43
C ARG A 21 12.70 8.12 -21.41
N MET A 22 12.04 9.23 -21.77
CA MET A 22 11.02 9.88 -20.93
C MET A 22 9.64 9.23 -21.06
N ALA A 23 9.34 8.59 -22.20
CA ALA A 23 8.08 7.90 -22.46
C ALA A 23 8.07 6.45 -21.96
N ALA A 24 9.23 5.82 -21.79
CA ALA A 24 9.40 4.54 -21.09
C ALA A 24 9.44 4.74 -19.57
N ALA A 25 8.48 5.49 -19.04
CA ALA A 25 8.23 5.57 -17.62
C ALA A 25 7.63 4.21 -17.20
N GLU A 26 8.53 3.25 -16.99
CA GLU A 26 8.22 1.87 -16.68
C GLU A 26 7.40 1.84 -15.38
N THR A 27 6.18 1.31 -15.49
CA THR A 27 5.31 1.05 -14.33
C THR A 27 6.10 0.34 -13.23
N ASN A 28 6.05 0.86 -12.01
CA ASN A 28 6.79 0.29 -10.90
C ASN A 28 5.93 -0.79 -10.23
N ILE A 29 6.36 -2.05 -10.23
CA ILE A 29 5.61 -3.17 -9.62
C ILE A 29 6.18 -3.46 -8.24
N CYS A 30 5.32 -3.41 -7.21
CA CYS A 30 5.74 -3.72 -5.85
C CYS A 30 6.04 -5.22 -5.69
N PRO A 31 7.24 -5.63 -5.23
CA PRO A 31 7.60 -7.04 -5.09
C PRO A 31 6.84 -7.76 -3.96
N ALA A 32 6.24 -7.01 -3.02
CA ALA A 32 5.53 -7.60 -1.88
C ALA A 32 4.05 -7.88 -2.18
N CYS A 33 3.37 -6.94 -2.87
CA CYS A 33 1.93 -7.03 -3.11
C CYS A 33 1.52 -7.02 -4.57
N GLY A 34 2.46 -6.88 -5.52
CA GLY A 34 2.18 -6.84 -6.95
C GLY A 34 1.50 -5.55 -7.45
N ALA A 35 1.33 -4.55 -6.59
CA ALA A 35 0.74 -3.26 -6.97
C ALA A 35 1.51 -2.63 -8.14
N THR A 36 0.78 -2.25 -9.19
CA THR A 36 1.34 -1.51 -10.34
C THR A 36 1.18 -0.01 -10.07
N LEU A 37 2.30 0.67 -9.87
CA LEU A 37 2.36 2.06 -9.42
C LEU A 37 2.85 2.99 -10.53
N ALA A 38 2.64 4.29 -10.30
CA ALA A 38 3.21 5.31 -11.16
C ALA A 38 4.74 5.18 -11.22
N PRO A 39 5.37 5.55 -12.34
CA PRO A 39 6.83 5.48 -12.49
C PRO A 39 7.54 6.23 -11.37
N GLY A 40 8.44 5.55 -10.66
CA GLY A 40 9.17 6.11 -9.52
C GLY A 40 8.40 6.17 -8.20
N GLU A 41 7.10 5.83 -8.15
CA GLU A 41 6.32 5.73 -6.91
C GLU A 41 6.45 4.32 -6.31
N SER A 42 6.67 4.24 -5.01
CA SER A 42 6.64 3.01 -4.20
C SER A 42 5.33 2.88 -3.42
N CYS A 43 4.99 1.65 -3.01
CA CYS A 43 3.82 1.41 -2.14
C CYS A 43 3.90 2.21 -0.84
N GLU A 44 5.11 2.46 -0.34
CA GLU A 44 5.33 3.23 0.88
C GLU A 44 5.04 4.72 0.69
N GLU A 45 5.52 5.32 -0.40
CA GLU A 45 5.20 6.72 -0.72
C GLU A 45 3.69 6.88 -0.95
N ARG A 46 3.07 5.95 -1.68
CA ARG A 46 1.61 5.94 -1.87
C ARG A 46 0.86 5.82 -0.54
N TYR A 47 1.32 4.94 0.35
CA TYR A 47 0.75 4.78 1.69
C TYR A 47 0.89 6.06 2.52
N HIS A 48 2.05 6.71 2.50
CA HIS A 48 2.23 7.99 3.20
C HIS A 48 1.35 9.10 2.62
N ARG A 49 1.06 9.11 1.31
CA ARG A 49 0.09 10.03 0.72
C ARG A 49 -1.33 9.77 1.21
N CYS A 50 -1.72 8.50 1.35
CA CYS A 50 -3.01 8.12 1.94
C CYS A 50 -3.09 8.62 3.40
N LEU A 51 -2.07 8.34 4.22
CA LEU A 51 -2.02 8.81 5.60
C LEU A 51 -2.05 10.34 5.71
N ALA A 52 -1.32 11.05 4.84
CA ALA A 52 -1.35 12.50 4.83
C ALA A 52 -2.77 13.05 4.64
N LYS A 53 -3.53 12.49 3.69
CA LYS A 53 -4.94 12.84 3.48
C LYS A 53 -5.81 12.52 4.69
N GLU A 54 -5.62 11.36 5.31
CA GLU A 54 -6.36 10.97 6.52
C GLU A 54 -6.09 11.90 7.70
N TYR A 55 -4.86 12.39 7.85
CA TYR A 55 -4.50 13.36 8.90
C TYR A 55 -4.95 14.79 8.58
N GLU A 56 -5.00 15.18 7.30
CA GLU A 56 -5.53 16.47 6.84
C GLU A 56 -7.05 16.59 7.10
N ASP A 57 -7.79 15.49 6.94
CA ASP A 57 -9.24 15.42 7.16
C ASP A 57 -9.63 14.11 7.86
N TRP A 58 -9.62 14.14 9.19
CA TRP A 58 -9.93 12.99 10.02
C TRP A 58 -11.38 12.50 9.90
N THR A 59 -12.32 13.41 9.61
CA THR A 59 -13.75 13.09 9.55
C THR A 59 -14.21 12.58 8.18
N GLY A 60 -13.53 12.99 7.11
CA GLY A 60 -13.72 12.46 5.76
C GLY A 60 -12.73 11.32 5.49
N TYR A 61 -11.54 11.63 4.99
CA TYR A 61 -10.52 10.63 4.64
C TYR A 61 -10.16 9.71 5.82
N GLY A 62 -9.92 10.28 7.01
CA GLY A 62 -9.50 9.53 8.20
C GLY A 62 -10.56 8.61 8.79
N ALA A 63 -11.82 8.66 8.33
CA ALA A 63 -12.89 7.80 8.82
C ALA A 63 -12.57 6.30 8.62
N VAL A 64 -11.73 5.97 7.64
CA VAL A 64 -11.31 4.60 7.31
C VAL A 64 -9.88 4.27 7.75
N HIS A 65 -9.22 5.12 8.55
CA HIS A 65 -7.83 4.89 9.03
C HIS A 65 -7.63 3.51 9.67
N ASN A 66 -8.64 3.05 10.44
CA ASN A 66 -8.59 1.76 11.12
C ASN A 66 -8.69 0.56 10.15
N LEU A 67 -9.02 0.79 8.88
CA LEU A 67 -9.01 -0.21 7.81
C LEU A 67 -7.75 -0.08 6.94
N SER A 68 -7.38 1.13 6.53
CA SER A 68 -6.26 1.39 5.62
C SER A 68 -4.93 0.91 6.19
N VAL A 69 -4.65 1.21 7.46
CA VAL A 69 -3.41 0.81 8.14
C VAL A 69 -3.25 -0.73 8.13
N PRO A 70 -4.16 -1.53 8.74
CA PRO A 70 -3.97 -2.96 8.76
C PRO A 70 -4.08 -3.63 7.38
N ALA A 71 -4.84 -3.07 6.42
CA ALA A 71 -4.84 -3.57 5.04
C ALA A 71 -3.44 -3.45 4.39
N TYR A 72 -2.79 -2.30 4.54
CA TYR A 72 -1.40 -2.10 4.07
C TYR A 72 -0.43 -3.10 4.71
N MET A 73 -0.57 -3.29 6.03
CA MET A 73 0.30 -4.17 6.80
C MET A 73 0.24 -5.62 6.30
N LEU A 74 -0.96 -6.12 6.03
CA LEU A 74 -1.16 -7.50 5.58
C LEU A 74 -0.61 -7.75 4.18
N GLN A 75 -0.67 -6.74 3.30
CA GLN A 75 -0.09 -6.80 1.95
C GLN A 75 1.43 -6.72 1.90
N HIS A 76 2.07 -6.28 2.99
CA HIS A 76 3.53 -6.17 3.09
C HIS A 76 4.05 -7.00 4.27
N PRO A 77 3.79 -8.32 4.29
CA PRO A 77 4.02 -9.15 5.48
C PRO A 77 5.48 -9.23 5.88
N GLY A 78 6.42 -9.11 4.94
CA GLY A 78 7.87 -9.11 5.22
C GLY A 78 8.37 -7.91 6.04
N ARG A 79 7.54 -6.88 6.25
CA ARG A 79 7.86 -5.73 7.12
C ARG A 79 7.54 -5.99 8.59
N TYR A 80 6.78 -7.04 8.90
CA TYR A 80 6.23 -7.29 10.22
C TYR A 80 6.67 -8.65 10.75
N SER A 81 6.72 -8.77 12.07
CA SER A 81 6.80 -10.10 12.68
C SER A 81 5.52 -10.86 12.37
N ARG A 82 5.58 -12.19 12.49
CA ARG A 82 4.40 -13.04 12.43
C ARG A 82 3.28 -12.58 13.36
N GLU A 83 3.60 -12.27 14.62
CA GLU A 83 2.62 -11.81 15.59
C GLU A 83 2.07 -10.42 15.22
N GLY A 84 2.91 -9.55 14.63
CA GLY A 84 2.52 -8.27 14.03
C GLY A 84 1.48 -8.43 12.92
N TRP A 85 1.74 -9.37 12.02
CA TRP A 85 0.82 -9.68 10.94
C TRP A 85 -0.50 -10.25 11.44
N LEU A 86 -0.46 -11.20 12.39
CA LEU A 86 -1.66 -11.78 13.00
C LEU A 86 -2.50 -10.74 13.75
N GLU A 87 -1.87 -9.80 14.46
CA GLU A 87 -2.59 -8.71 15.10
C GLU A 87 -3.23 -7.77 14.08
N ALA A 88 -2.53 -7.43 12.99
CA ALA A 88 -3.11 -6.63 11.91
C ALA A 88 -4.33 -7.33 11.29
N HIS A 89 -4.26 -8.64 11.07
CA HIS A 89 -5.36 -9.45 10.56
C HIS A 89 -6.58 -9.39 11.50
N ARG A 90 -6.33 -9.59 12.80
CA ARG A 90 -7.36 -9.54 13.84
C ARG A 90 -8.01 -8.15 13.94
N LEU A 91 -7.23 -7.08 13.82
CA LEU A 91 -7.72 -5.71 13.81
C LEU A 91 -8.57 -5.43 12.57
N LEU A 92 -8.10 -5.79 11.38
CA LEU A 92 -8.83 -5.58 10.14
C LEU A 92 -10.20 -6.28 10.17
N ALA A 93 -10.23 -7.55 10.61
CA ALA A 93 -11.46 -8.30 10.78
C ALA A 93 -12.43 -7.65 11.77
N ALA A 94 -11.93 -7.18 12.93
CA ALA A 94 -12.74 -6.49 13.93
C ALA A 94 -13.35 -5.19 13.40
N PHE A 95 -12.54 -4.36 12.72
CA PHE A 95 -13.02 -3.10 12.17
C PHE A 95 -13.98 -3.29 10.99
N ARG A 96 -13.76 -4.31 10.15
CA ARG A 96 -14.68 -4.62 9.05
C ARG A 96 -16.05 -5.10 9.55
N ALA A 97 -16.08 -5.76 10.70
CA ALA A 97 -17.31 -6.12 11.42
C ALA A 97 -17.99 -4.94 12.13
N GLY A 98 -17.48 -3.71 11.97
CA GLY A 98 -18.09 -2.50 12.53
C GLY A 98 -17.74 -2.21 13.99
N LYS A 99 -16.75 -2.90 14.57
CA LYS A 99 -16.35 -2.61 15.96
C LYS A 99 -15.72 -1.22 16.07
N PRO A 100 -16.18 -0.36 17.00
CA PRO A 100 -15.62 0.97 17.15
C PRO A 100 -14.20 0.92 17.71
N PRO A 101 -13.31 1.87 17.35
CA PRO A 101 -11.93 1.91 17.84
C PRO A 101 -11.77 1.93 19.35
N ALA A 102 -12.71 2.54 20.08
CA ALA A 102 -12.70 2.53 21.54
C ALA A 102 -12.85 1.10 22.11
N GLU A 103 -13.77 0.32 21.55
CA GLU A 103 -14.01 -1.07 21.96
C GLU A 103 -12.81 -1.96 21.59
N VAL A 104 -12.29 -1.83 20.37
CA VAL A 104 -11.10 -2.59 19.94
C VAL A 104 -9.89 -2.24 20.81
N ARG A 105 -9.68 -0.97 21.18
CA ARG A 105 -8.62 -0.59 22.12
C ARG A 105 -8.83 -1.17 23.51
N GLN A 106 -10.06 -1.18 24.01
CA GLN A 106 -10.39 -1.75 25.32
C GLN A 106 -10.12 -3.25 25.36
N GLN A 107 -10.62 -4.00 24.37
CA GLN A 107 -10.45 -5.46 24.26
C GLN A 107 -8.97 -5.87 24.12
N ASN A 108 -8.15 -5.01 23.53
CA ASN A 108 -6.74 -5.32 23.23
C ASN A 108 -5.75 -4.56 24.10
N ARG A 109 -6.21 -3.89 25.16
CA ARG A 109 -5.34 -3.07 26.01
C ARG A 109 -4.15 -3.87 26.55
N SER A 110 -4.38 -5.07 27.06
CA SER A 110 -3.31 -5.96 27.57
C SER A 110 -2.40 -6.51 26.47
N ARG A 111 -2.89 -6.69 25.24
CA ARG A 111 -2.12 -7.21 24.10
C ARG A 111 -1.31 -6.13 23.38
N ARG A 112 -1.75 -4.86 23.45
CA ARG A 112 -1.16 -3.70 22.76
C ARG A 112 -0.31 -2.81 23.67
N ASP A 113 -0.31 -3.06 24.97
CA ASP A 113 0.59 -2.37 25.90
C ASP A 113 2.05 -2.72 25.56
N SER A 114 2.72 -1.81 24.87
CA SER A 114 4.10 -2.00 24.40
C SER A 114 5.10 -2.21 25.55
N GLY A 115 4.76 -1.81 26.78
CA GLY A 115 5.60 -2.07 27.97
C GLY A 115 5.47 -3.50 28.51
N ASN A 116 4.38 -4.20 28.19
CA ASN A 116 4.03 -5.50 28.79
C ASN A 116 3.84 -6.64 27.77
N ARG A 117 3.92 -6.37 26.47
CA ARG A 117 3.68 -7.38 25.43
C ARG A 117 4.93 -8.25 25.17
N PRO A 118 4.79 -9.59 25.11
CA PRO A 118 5.93 -10.50 24.91
C PRO A 118 6.42 -10.62 23.46
N TRP A 119 5.83 -9.88 22.51
CA TRP A 119 6.11 -9.96 21.08
C TRP A 119 6.44 -8.57 20.49
N ARG A 120 7.03 -8.51 19.30
CA ARG A 120 7.39 -7.25 18.60
C ARG A 120 6.56 -7.07 17.35
N MET A 121 6.38 -5.82 16.87
CA MET A 121 5.47 -5.55 15.73
C MET A 121 6.21 -5.80 14.42
N THR A 122 7.47 -5.40 14.43
CA THR A 122 8.46 -5.53 13.38
C THR A 122 9.63 -6.34 13.92
N GLY A 123 10.39 -6.94 13.00
CA GLY A 123 11.53 -7.80 13.34
C GLY A 123 11.12 -9.19 13.85
N GLY A 124 11.94 -10.19 13.54
CA GLY A 124 11.61 -11.61 13.75
C GLY A 124 11.13 -12.28 12.47
N GLU A 125 10.77 -13.55 12.59
CA GLU A 125 10.22 -14.36 11.50
C GLU A 125 8.85 -13.82 11.08
N GLY A 126 8.68 -13.50 9.80
CA GLY A 126 7.44 -12.97 9.22
C GLY A 126 6.48 -14.07 8.77
N VAL A 127 5.38 -13.67 8.14
CA VAL A 127 4.50 -14.59 7.38
C VAL A 127 4.93 -14.56 5.92
N SER A 128 5.12 -15.73 5.32
CA SER A 128 5.34 -15.84 3.87
C SER A 128 4.01 -15.99 3.15
N PRO A 129 3.74 -15.20 2.10
CA PRO A 129 2.60 -15.44 1.23
C PRO A 129 2.66 -16.87 0.62
N PRO A 130 1.51 -17.54 0.43
CA PRO A 130 1.45 -18.78 -0.31
C PRO A 130 2.09 -18.66 -1.70
N ALA A 131 2.69 -19.74 -2.19
CA ALA A 131 3.32 -19.75 -3.51
C ALA A 131 2.29 -19.39 -4.61
N GLY A 132 2.62 -18.42 -5.46
CA GLY A 132 1.75 -17.95 -6.53
C GLY A 132 0.57 -17.07 -6.08
N MET A 133 0.55 -16.64 -4.82
CA MET A 133 -0.47 -15.72 -4.32
C MET A 133 -0.49 -14.41 -5.12
N VAL A 134 -1.69 -13.98 -5.51
CA VAL A 134 -1.95 -12.68 -6.16
C VAL A 134 -3.04 -11.96 -5.39
N TRP A 135 -2.78 -10.71 -5.00
CA TRP A 135 -3.77 -9.86 -4.35
C TRP A 135 -4.84 -9.43 -5.35
N SER A 136 -6.10 -9.62 -5.01
CA SER A 136 -7.24 -9.24 -5.85
C SER A 136 -7.44 -7.73 -5.93
N ARG A 137 -6.93 -7.00 -4.94
CA ARG A 137 -6.89 -5.53 -4.91
C ARG A 137 -5.68 -5.06 -4.10
N THR A 138 -5.09 -3.92 -4.47
CA THR A 138 -3.91 -3.36 -3.81
C THR A 138 -4.11 -1.89 -3.47
N ILE A 139 -3.13 -1.30 -2.77
CA ILE A 139 -3.11 0.14 -2.53
C ILE A 139 -3.13 0.99 -3.81
N ALA A 140 -2.69 0.44 -4.96
CA ALA A 140 -2.77 1.13 -6.25
C ALA A 140 -4.23 1.43 -6.66
N ASP A 141 -5.19 0.62 -6.20
CA ASP A 141 -6.61 0.74 -6.51
C ASP A 141 -7.37 1.70 -5.57
N VAL A 142 -6.66 2.38 -4.67
CA VAL A 142 -7.20 3.38 -3.74
C VAL A 142 -7.02 4.77 -4.31
N ARG A 143 -8.11 5.44 -4.67
CA ARG A 143 -8.06 6.77 -5.29
C ARG A 143 -8.18 7.89 -4.25
N LEU A 144 -7.58 9.05 -4.54
CA LEU A 144 -7.31 10.12 -3.56
C LEU A 144 -8.00 11.46 -3.94
N GLU A 145 -8.95 11.47 -4.86
CA GLU A 145 -9.56 12.69 -5.39
C GLU A 145 -10.54 13.31 -4.39
N ASP A 146 -11.34 12.49 -3.73
CA ASP A 146 -12.33 12.93 -2.74
C ASP A 146 -12.52 11.91 -1.60
N PRO A 147 -12.99 12.36 -0.41
CA PRO A 147 -13.17 11.49 0.75
C PRO A 147 -14.11 10.29 0.52
N ALA A 148 -15.20 10.48 -0.24
CA ALA A 148 -16.20 9.44 -0.41
C ALA A 148 -15.66 8.29 -1.28
N THR A 149 -14.99 8.64 -2.38
CA THR A 149 -14.30 7.68 -3.25
C THR A 149 -13.18 6.95 -2.50
N TYR A 150 -12.35 7.69 -1.77
CA TYR A 150 -11.28 7.11 -0.95
C TYR A 150 -11.82 6.09 0.07
N CYS A 151 -12.85 6.48 0.83
CA CYS A 151 -13.45 5.59 1.83
C CYS A 151 -14.03 4.33 1.20
N ALA A 152 -14.72 4.45 0.06
CA ALA A 152 -15.26 3.30 -0.65
C ALA A 152 -14.14 2.35 -1.13
N ASP A 153 -13.07 2.90 -1.71
CA ASP A 153 -11.94 2.08 -2.18
C ASP A 153 -11.20 1.40 -1.03
N VAL A 154 -10.98 2.07 0.10
CA VAL A 154 -10.36 1.48 1.30
C VAL A 154 -11.23 0.37 1.89
N VAL A 155 -12.55 0.54 1.93
CA VAL A 155 -13.47 -0.50 2.42
C VAL A 155 -13.40 -1.75 1.55
N GLU A 156 -13.37 -1.58 0.24
CA GLU A 156 -13.26 -2.70 -0.69
C GLU A 156 -11.87 -3.33 -0.67
N TRP A 157 -10.81 -2.53 -0.54
CA TRP A 157 -9.45 -3.03 -0.36
C TRP A 157 -9.30 -3.84 0.93
N ALA A 158 -9.84 -3.36 2.05
CA ALA A 158 -9.89 -4.08 3.32
C ALA A 158 -10.64 -5.43 3.20
N ARG A 159 -11.77 -5.44 2.47
CA ARG A 159 -12.54 -6.66 2.21
C ARG A 159 -11.73 -7.66 1.38
N ALA A 160 -11.11 -7.20 0.29
CA ALA A 160 -10.29 -8.01 -0.59
C ALA A 160 -9.11 -8.63 0.16
N VAL A 161 -8.39 -7.84 0.96
CA VAL A 161 -7.25 -8.32 1.76
C VAL A 161 -7.66 -9.45 2.70
N LEU A 162 -8.78 -9.33 3.43
CA LEU A 162 -9.25 -10.41 4.32
C LEU A 162 -9.62 -11.68 3.57
N ALA A 163 -10.24 -11.56 2.39
CA ALA A 163 -10.59 -12.70 1.56
C ALA A 163 -9.34 -13.39 1.00
N ASP A 164 -8.38 -12.60 0.51
CA ASP A 164 -7.12 -13.10 -0.06
C ASP A 164 -6.24 -13.79 0.99
N THR A 165 -6.33 -13.37 2.26
CA THR A 165 -5.60 -13.96 3.39
C THR A 165 -6.33 -15.11 4.09
N GLU A 166 -7.55 -15.44 3.65
CA GLU A 166 -8.31 -16.54 4.24
C GLU A 166 -7.56 -17.87 4.05
N GLY A 167 -7.41 -18.63 5.14
CA GLY A 167 -6.75 -19.94 5.10
C GLY A 167 -5.22 -19.90 4.97
N TRP A 168 -4.57 -18.73 5.02
CA TRP A 168 -3.11 -18.68 5.02
C TRP A 168 -2.53 -19.47 6.21
N GLU A 169 -1.62 -20.41 5.90
CA GLU A 169 -0.89 -21.12 6.92
C GLU A 169 0.11 -20.18 7.59
N THR A 170 -0.18 -19.85 8.84
CA THR A 170 0.67 -18.97 9.65
C THR A 170 1.39 -19.76 10.73
N ARG A 171 1.51 -21.09 10.66
CA ARG A 171 2.20 -21.89 11.69
C ARG A 171 3.73 -21.77 11.56
N ARG A 172 4.45 -21.86 12.68
CA ARG A 172 5.91 -22.04 12.65
C ARG A 172 6.19 -23.44 12.11
N PRO A 173 7.20 -23.65 11.25
CA PRO A 173 7.68 -24.99 10.98
C PRO A 173 8.09 -25.62 12.30
N GLU A 174 7.47 -26.73 12.68
CA GLU A 174 7.95 -27.56 13.78
C GLU A 174 9.23 -28.24 13.29
N TRP A 175 10.37 -27.93 13.92
CA TRP A 175 11.63 -28.67 13.76
C TRP A 175 11.97 -29.36 15.08
#